data_AF-A0ABD1EAH4-F1
#
_entry.id   AF-A0ABD1EAH4-F1
#
_cell.length_a   1.000
_cell.length_b   1.000
_cell.length_c   1.000
_cell.angle_alpha   90.00
_cell.angle_beta   90.00
_cell.angle_gamma   90.00
#
_symmetry.space_group_name_H-M   'P 1'
#
loop_
_entity.id
_entity.type
_entity.pdbx_description
1 polymer ?
#
loop_
_entity_poly.entity_id
_entity_poly.type
_entity_poly.pdbx_seq_one_letter_code
_entity_poly.pdbx_strand_id
1 'polypeptide(L)'
;MAIHLKKQQQCKIIPPDWLDVEILTNVKEQEKDNKSFVKMPSEHYMVEAKLILGNAADDIPRVDEIRTIIKDIWDIRMSKLRSSMDLMIKNSSMYAAVDNLTLMEMNSIRPILPNALDQIYRMKTIKRGLTGRTQGTSILSHSKSTVSFNS
;
A
#
# COMPACT_ATOMS: atom_id res chain seq x y z
N MET A 1 5.67 18.30 24.09
CA MET A 1 6.34 18.83 25.30
C MET A 1 7.64 18.11 25.62
N ALA A 2 7.68 16.77 25.73
CA ALA A 2 8.91 16.04 26.06
C ALA A 2 10.15 16.42 25.21
N ILE A 3 10.00 16.56 23.90
CA ILE A 3 11.12 16.94 23.00
C ILE A 3 11.62 18.35 23.26
N HIS A 4 10.71 19.27 23.60
CA HIS A 4 11.09 20.65 23.89
C HIS A 4 11.96 20.72 25.14
N LEU A 5 11.57 19.99 26.20
CA LEU A 5 12.35 19.88 27.43
C LEU A 5 13.69 19.15 27.21
N LYS A 6 13.71 18.09 26.37
CA LYS A 6 14.97 17.40 26.02
C LYS A 6 15.93 18.34 25.30
N LYS A 7 15.43 19.16 24.35
CA LYS A 7 16.25 20.19 23.68
C LYS A 7 16.79 21.25 24.64
N GLN A 8 16.07 21.53 25.71
CA GLN A 8 16.50 22.43 26.80
C GLN A 8 17.39 21.72 27.84
N GLN A 9 17.72 20.43 27.65
CA GLN A 9 18.49 19.61 28.60
C GLN A 9 17.83 19.48 29.98
N GLN A 10 16.50 19.60 30.04
CA GLN A 10 15.72 19.55 31.28
C GLN A 10 15.10 18.18 31.57
N CYS A 11 15.27 17.20 30.68
CA CYS A 11 14.80 15.84 30.91
C CYS A 11 15.64 14.80 30.17
N LYS A 12 15.52 13.54 30.61
CA LYS A 12 15.99 12.36 29.89
C LYS A 12 14.80 11.64 29.26
N ILE A 13 14.90 11.27 27.99
CA ILE A 13 13.86 10.46 27.34
C ILE A 13 14.11 8.99 27.66
N ILE A 14 13.08 8.31 28.15
CA ILE A 14 13.07 6.85 28.27
C ILE A 14 12.41 6.32 26.99
N PRO A 15 13.08 5.45 26.22
CA PRO A 15 12.49 4.88 25.02
C PRO A 15 11.30 3.97 25.38
N PRO A 16 10.28 3.86 24.51
CA PRO A 16 9.23 2.86 24.66
C PRO A 16 9.82 1.44 24.65
N ASP A 17 9.16 0.51 25.34
CA ASP A 17 9.63 -0.88 25.47
C ASP A 17 9.85 -1.57 24.13
N TRP A 18 9.05 -1.23 23.11
CA TRP A 18 9.18 -1.80 21.77
C TRP A 18 10.40 -1.31 20.99
N LEU A 19 11.00 -0.18 21.37
CA LEU A 19 12.16 0.42 20.71
C LEU A 19 13.46 -0.23 21.21
N ASP A 20 13.49 -1.55 21.13
CA ASP A 20 14.63 -2.39 21.47
C ASP A 20 15.08 -3.23 20.27
N VAL A 21 16.37 -3.51 20.21
CA VAL A 21 16.99 -4.25 19.11
C VAL A 21 16.40 -5.66 18.96
N GLU A 22 16.17 -6.38 20.05
CA GLU A 22 15.72 -7.77 20.01
C GLU A 22 14.27 -7.84 19.50
N ILE A 23 13.41 -6.97 20.04
CA ILE A 23 12.00 -6.87 19.62
C ILE A 23 11.91 -6.47 18.16
N LEU A 24 12.62 -5.43 17.74
CA LEU A 24 12.59 -4.95 16.36
C LEU A 24 13.18 -5.97 15.38
N THR A 25 14.21 -6.71 15.79
CA THR A 25 14.78 -7.78 14.95
C THR A 25 13.76 -8.90 14.74
N ASN A 26 13.07 -9.32 15.80
CA ASN A 26 12.01 -10.32 15.70
C ASN A 26 10.86 -9.83 14.80
N VAL A 27 10.40 -8.59 14.97
CA VAL A 27 9.39 -7.98 14.09
C VAL A 27 9.86 -7.98 12.63
N LYS A 28 11.13 -7.64 12.37
CA LYS A 28 11.71 -7.66 11.03
C LYS A 28 11.71 -9.06 10.41
N GLU A 29 12.09 -10.08 11.18
CA GLU A 29 12.09 -11.47 10.73
C GLU A 29 10.68 -11.97 10.43
N GLN A 30 9.73 -11.75 11.35
CA GLN A 30 8.32 -12.08 11.13
C GLN A 30 7.76 -11.37 9.89
N GLU A 31 8.15 -10.11 9.66
CA GLU A 31 7.70 -9.36 8.49
C GLU A 31 8.25 -9.94 7.18
N LYS A 32 9.47 -10.50 7.18
CA LYS A 32 10.04 -11.19 6.02
C LYS A 32 9.35 -12.51 5.74
N ASP A 33 9.06 -13.29 6.77
CA ASP A 33 8.55 -14.65 6.64
C ASP A 33 7.05 -14.68 6.33
N ASN A 34 6.30 -13.70 6.81
CA ASN A 34 4.85 -13.62 6.60
C ASN A 34 4.49 -13.00 5.25
N LYS A 35 3.52 -13.61 4.55
CA LYS A 35 2.95 -13.03 3.32
C LYS A 35 2.13 -11.77 3.59
N SER A 36 1.43 -11.72 4.72
CA SER A 36 0.67 -10.55 5.17
C SER A 36 1.54 -9.61 6.00
N PHE A 37 1.06 -8.40 6.22
CA PHE A 37 1.71 -7.44 7.11
C PHE A 37 1.58 -7.90 8.56
N VAL A 38 2.71 -7.91 9.28
CA VAL A 38 2.73 -8.17 10.72
C VAL A 38 2.24 -6.91 11.44
N LYS A 39 1.55 -7.10 12.57
CA LYS A 39 1.13 -5.98 13.40
C LYS A 39 2.34 -5.29 14.00
N MET A 40 2.48 -4.00 13.76
CA MET A 40 3.56 -3.20 14.34
C MET A 40 3.32 -2.99 15.84
N PRO A 41 4.38 -2.87 16.67
CA PRO A 41 4.24 -2.61 18.10
C PRO A 41 3.52 -1.28 18.42
N SER A 42 3.67 -0.29 17.54
CA SER A 42 2.89 0.96 17.56
C SER A 42 2.36 1.27 16.16
N GLU A 43 1.12 1.76 16.09
CA GLU A 43 0.48 2.28 14.86
C GLU A 43 1.22 3.49 14.27
N HIS A 44 2.09 4.13 15.07
CA HIS A 44 2.84 5.33 14.72
C HIS A 44 4.36 5.14 14.85
N TYR A 45 4.85 3.90 14.82
CA TYR A 45 6.25 3.56 15.09
C TYR A 45 7.27 4.42 14.31
N MET A 46 7.00 4.74 13.03
CA MET A 46 7.91 5.58 12.22
C MET A 46 8.03 7.00 12.74
N VAL A 47 6.90 7.58 13.17
CA VAL A 47 6.88 8.94 13.71
C VAL A 47 7.57 8.95 15.06
N GLU A 48 7.20 8.02 15.94
CA GLU A 48 7.80 7.86 17.27
C GLU A 48 9.31 7.66 17.17
N ALA A 49 9.76 6.70 16.35
CA ALA A 49 11.18 6.42 16.15
C ALA A 49 11.94 7.63 15.61
N LYS A 50 11.45 8.27 14.55
CA LYS A 50 12.11 9.46 13.98
C LYS A 50 12.25 10.58 15.01
N LEU A 51 11.22 10.76 15.84
CA LEU A 51 11.17 11.82 16.82
C LEU A 51 12.11 11.55 17.99
N ILE A 52 12.12 10.32 18.50
CA ILE A 52 12.94 9.91 19.63
C ILE A 52 14.41 9.80 19.21
N LEU A 53 14.71 9.04 18.15
CA LEU A 53 16.08 8.83 17.64
C LEU A 53 16.73 10.10 17.07
N GLY A 54 15.92 11.11 16.72
CA GLY A 54 16.39 12.39 16.22
C GLY A 54 16.66 13.45 17.31
N ASN A 55 16.07 13.31 18.49
CA ASN A 55 16.18 14.31 19.56
C ASN A 55 16.78 13.77 20.87
N ALA A 56 16.84 12.45 21.06
CA ALA A 56 17.33 11.81 22.27
C ALA A 56 18.16 10.55 21.96
N ALA A 57 18.96 10.59 20.89
CA ALA A 57 19.84 9.48 20.52
C ALA A 57 20.84 9.12 21.63
N ASP A 58 21.28 10.12 22.40
CA ASP A 58 22.18 10.00 23.54
C ASP A 58 21.59 9.23 24.72
N ASP A 59 20.25 9.16 24.81
CA ASP A 59 19.56 8.44 25.88
C ASP A 59 19.32 6.95 25.56
N ILE A 60 19.62 6.51 24.32
CA ILE A 60 19.18 5.22 23.78
C ILE A 60 20.39 4.33 23.49
N PRO A 61 20.46 3.12 24.08
CA PRO A 61 21.52 2.17 23.76
C PRO A 61 21.36 1.65 22.33
N ARG A 62 22.49 1.40 21.64
CA ARG A 62 22.52 0.80 20.28
C ARG A 62 21.66 1.56 19.25
N VAL A 63 21.60 2.89 19.36
CA VAL A 63 20.74 3.76 18.55
C VAL A 63 20.89 3.57 17.04
N ASP A 64 22.12 3.38 16.54
CA ASP A 64 22.37 3.23 15.10
C ASP A 64 21.91 1.87 14.55
N GLU A 65 21.97 0.83 15.37
CA GLU A 65 21.42 -0.48 15.05
C GLU A 65 19.88 -0.40 14.97
N ILE A 66 19.25 0.24 15.95
CA ILE A 66 17.80 0.50 15.94
C ILE A 66 17.38 1.29 14.69
N ARG A 67 18.12 2.36 14.33
CA ARG A 67 17.86 3.14 13.10
C ARG A 67 17.90 2.26 11.85
N THR A 68 18.89 1.36 11.78
CA THR A 68 19.07 0.44 10.66
C THR A 68 17.90 -0.54 10.58
N ILE A 69 17.54 -1.19 11.70
CA ILE A 69 16.43 -2.16 11.73
C ILE A 69 15.09 -1.50 11.37
N ILE A 70 14.81 -0.30 11.87
CA ILE A 70 13.56 0.42 11.54
C ILE A 70 13.49 0.76 10.05
N LYS A 71 14.62 1.17 9.46
CA LYS A 71 14.70 1.41 8.02
C LYS A 71 14.48 0.12 7.23
N ASP A 72 15.11 -0.98 7.63
CA ASP A 72 14.91 -2.28 6.99
C ASP A 72 13.43 -2.70 7.02
N ILE A 73 12.77 -2.58 8.19
CA ILE A 73 11.34 -2.90 8.34
C ILE A 73 10.51 -2.06 7.38
N TRP A 74 10.75 -0.74 7.34
CA TRP A 74 10.04 0.15 6.42
C TRP A 74 10.24 -0.26 4.96
N ASP A 75 11.48 -0.55 4.54
CA ASP A 75 11.79 -0.91 3.16
C ASP A 75 11.13 -2.24 2.76
N ILE A 76 11.16 -3.24 3.65
CA ILE A 76 10.47 -4.54 3.46
C ILE A 76 8.97 -4.32 3.29
N ARG A 77 8.36 -3.55 4.20
CA ARG A 77 6.91 -3.31 4.19
C ARG A 77 6.47 -2.49 2.98
N MET A 78 7.25 -1.49 2.57
CA MET A 78 7.02 -0.74 1.34
C MET A 78 7.18 -1.59 0.08
N SER A 79 8.12 -2.53 0.07
CA SER A 79 8.25 -3.52 -1.02
C SER A 79 7.02 -4.43 -1.08
N LYS A 80 6.59 -4.97 0.07
CA LYS A 80 5.40 -5.81 0.20
C LYS A 80 4.12 -5.07 -0.23
N LEU A 81 3.98 -3.80 0.16
CA LEU A 81 2.85 -2.95 -0.24
C LEU A 81 2.78 -2.76 -1.75
N ARG A 82 3.91 -2.51 -2.41
CA ARG A 82 3.97 -2.41 -3.88
C ARG A 82 3.56 -3.71 -4.55
N SER A 83 4.05 -4.84 -4.07
CA SER A 83 3.66 -6.17 -4.58
C SER A 83 2.18 -6.46 -4.37
N SER A 84 1.62 -6.12 -3.21
CA SER A 84 0.18 -6.25 -2.91
C SER A 84 -0.68 -5.40 -3.87
N MET A 85 -0.26 -4.17 -4.15
CA MET A 85 -0.95 -3.30 -5.11
C MET A 85 -0.87 -3.83 -6.55
N ASP A 86 0.29 -4.34 -6.97
CA ASP A 86 0.44 -4.93 -8.31
C ASP A 86 -0.50 -6.14 -8.50
N LEU A 87 -0.59 -7.00 -7.48
CA LEU A 87 -1.53 -8.13 -7.48
C LEU A 87 -3.00 -7.66 -7.56
N MET A 88 -3.36 -6.63 -6.79
CA MET A 88 -4.70 -6.03 -6.81
C MET A 88 -5.07 -5.52 -8.22
N ILE A 89 -4.14 -4.81 -8.88
CA ILE A 89 -4.36 -4.24 -10.21
C ILE A 89 -4.55 -5.35 -11.26
N LYS A 90 -3.69 -6.38 -11.22
CA LYS A 90 -3.70 -7.51 -12.18
C LYS A 90 -4.93 -8.40 -12.01
N ASN A 91 -5.25 -8.80 -10.80
CA ASN A 91 -6.32 -9.77 -10.54
C ASN A 91 -7.72 -9.15 -10.52
N SER A 92 -7.84 -7.82 -10.63
CA SER A 92 -9.12 -7.10 -10.51
C SER A 92 -9.89 -7.40 -9.22
N SER A 93 -9.21 -7.93 -8.20
CA SER A 93 -9.77 -8.24 -6.89
C SER A 93 -9.67 -7.01 -5.99
N MET A 94 -10.77 -6.57 -5.39
CA MET A 94 -10.77 -5.42 -4.47
C MET A 94 -10.20 -5.75 -3.07
N TYR A 95 -9.99 -7.04 -2.75
CA TYR A 95 -9.43 -7.49 -1.49
C TYR A 95 -7.90 -7.48 -1.53
N ALA A 96 -7.30 -6.29 -1.45
CA ALA A 96 -5.89 -6.20 -1.11
C ALA A 96 -5.70 -6.57 0.37
N ALA A 97 -4.61 -7.25 0.72
CA ALA A 97 -4.22 -7.47 2.11
C ALA A 97 -3.84 -6.11 2.72
N VAL A 98 -4.81 -5.45 3.34
CA VAL A 98 -4.68 -4.11 3.96
C VAL A 98 -4.60 -4.16 5.48
N ASP A 99 -4.73 -5.35 6.06
CA ASP A 99 -4.63 -5.54 7.50
C ASP A 99 -3.23 -5.17 8.00
N ASN A 100 -3.16 -4.57 9.19
CA ASN A 100 -1.92 -4.17 9.86
C ASN A 100 -1.05 -3.16 9.09
N LEU A 101 -1.61 -2.43 8.12
CA LEU A 101 -0.95 -1.25 7.54
C LEU A 101 -1.03 -0.07 8.50
N THR A 102 0.10 0.59 8.71
CA THR A 102 0.18 1.78 9.54
C THR A 102 -0.17 3.04 8.74
N LEU A 103 -0.50 4.13 9.45
CA LEU A 103 -0.93 5.38 8.80
C LEU A 103 0.15 5.99 7.89
N MET A 104 1.42 5.89 8.27
CA MET A 104 2.53 6.40 7.46
C MET A 104 2.63 5.68 6.11
N GLU A 105 2.39 4.38 6.12
CA GLU A 105 2.43 3.53 4.92
C GLU A 105 1.27 3.87 3.99
N MET A 106 0.05 3.96 4.52
CA MET A 106 -1.12 4.39 3.76
C MET A 106 -0.95 5.80 3.16
N ASN A 107 -0.38 6.73 3.93
CA ASN A 107 -0.12 8.09 3.47
C ASN A 107 0.88 8.14 2.32
N SER A 108 1.83 7.19 2.25
CA SER A 108 2.85 7.15 1.20
C SER A 108 2.29 6.86 -0.20
N ILE A 109 1.16 6.14 -0.28
CA ILE A 109 0.52 5.72 -1.54
C ILE A 109 -0.73 6.53 -1.89
N ARG A 110 -1.33 7.22 -0.90
CA ARG A 110 -2.58 7.99 -1.06
C ARG A 110 -2.58 8.97 -2.23
N PRO A 111 -1.49 9.70 -2.57
CA PRO A 111 -1.52 10.67 -3.66
C PRO A 111 -1.74 10.05 -5.05
N ILE A 112 -1.36 8.78 -5.24
CA ILE A 112 -1.32 8.14 -6.56
C ILE A 112 -2.39 7.06 -6.69
N LEU A 113 -2.50 6.19 -5.70
CA LEU A 113 -3.26 4.95 -5.84
C LEU A 113 -4.74 5.15 -6.19
N PRO A 114 -5.51 6.04 -5.51
CA PRO A 114 -6.94 6.21 -5.81
C PRO A 114 -7.18 6.70 -7.24
N ASN A 115 -6.38 7.65 -7.71
CA ASN A 115 -6.48 8.20 -9.06
C ASN A 115 -6.17 7.15 -10.12
N ALA A 116 -5.10 6.36 -9.93
CA ALA A 116 -4.75 5.28 -10.83
C ALA A 116 -5.85 4.22 -10.92
N LEU A 117 -6.44 3.85 -9.77
CA LEU A 117 -7.54 2.87 -9.73
C LEU A 117 -8.81 3.39 -10.41
N ASP A 118 -9.17 4.67 -10.26
CA ASP A 118 -10.30 5.28 -10.97
C ASP A 118 -10.11 5.19 -12.50
N GLN A 119 -8.92 5.51 -12.99
CA GLN A 119 -8.61 5.41 -14.43
C GLN A 119 -8.70 3.95 -14.93
N ILE A 120 -8.12 3.01 -14.19
CA ILE A 120 -8.20 1.58 -14.53
C ILE A 120 -9.66 1.10 -14.54
N TYR A 121 -10.47 1.55 -13.59
CA TYR A 121 -11.90 1.23 -13.51
C TYR A 121 -12.68 1.78 -14.71
N ARG A 122 -12.46 3.05 -15.08
CA ARG A 122 -13.06 3.67 -16.28
C ARG A 122 -12.68 2.93 -17.56
N MET A 123 -11.41 2.55 -17.72
CA MET A 123 -10.96 1.78 -18.89
C MET A 123 -11.62 0.40 -18.96
N LYS A 124 -11.74 -0.30 -17.82
CA LYS A 124 -12.39 -1.62 -17.75
C LYS A 124 -13.89 -1.54 -18.06
N THR A 125 -14.58 -0.51 -17.58
CA THR A 125 -16.02 -0.32 -17.86
C THR A 125 -16.28 0.00 -19.33
N ILE A 126 -15.48 0.88 -19.94
CA ILE A 126 -15.56 1.17 -21.39
C ILE A 126 -15.33 -0.09 -22.23
N LYS A 127 -14.27 -0.87 -21.92
CA LYS A 127 -13.98 -2.12 -22.65
C LYS A 127 -15.14 -3.11 -22.61
N ARG A 128 -15.81 -3.25 -21.46
CA ARG A 128 -17.00 -4.11 -21.30
C ARG A 128 -18.19 -3.62 -22.14
N GLY A 129 -18.42 -2.31 -22.20
CA GLY A 129 -19.47 -1.70 -23.03
C GLY A 129 -19.24 -1.90 -24.53
N LEU A 130 -17.99 -1.87 -24.99
CA LEU A 130 -17.63 -2.14 -26.39
C LEU A 130 -17.88 -3.60 -26.77
N THR A 131 -17.53 -4.57 -25.91
CA THR A 131 -17.79 -5.99 -26.16
C THR A 131 -19.27 -6.38 -26.16
N GLY A 132 -20.15 -5.59 -25.53
CA GLY A 132 -21.59 -5.81 -25.55
C GLY A 132 -22.30 -5.26 -26.79
N ARG A 133 -21.66 -4.37 -27.57
CA ARG A 133 -22.30 -3.67 -28.70
C ARG A 133 -22.19 -4.42 -30.04
N THR A 134 -21.35 -5.45 -30.13
CA THR A 134 -21.07 -6.18 -31.39
C THR A 134 -22.09 -7.28 -31.72
N GLN A 135 -23.12 -7.52 -30.91
CA GLN A 135 -24.20 -8.49 -31.20
C GLN A 135 -25.50 -7.85 -31.71
N GLY A 136 -25.49 -6.56 -32.07
CA GLY A 136 -26.71 -5.77 -32.33
C GLY A 136 -26.91 -5.24 -33.76
N THR A 137 -26.30 -5.83 -34.79
CA THR A 137 -26.58 -5.43 -36.19
C THR A 137 -26.67 -6.64 -37.12
N SER A 138 -27.78 -7.38 -37.02
CA SER A 138 -28.31 -8.18 -38.13
C SER A 138 -29.10 -7.26 -39.06
N ILE A 139 -28.42 -6.76 -40.09
CA ILE A 139 -29.05 -5.98 -41.15
C ILE A 139 -29.81 -6.95 -42.04
N LEU A 140 -31.15 -6.86 -42.03
CA LEU A 140 -32.02 -7.48 -43.03
C LEU A 140 -31.65 -6.92 -44.42
N SER A 141 -31.20 -7.78 -45.34
CA SER A 141 -31.26 -7.51 -46.77
C SER A 141 -32.18 -8.53 -47.44
N HIS A 142 -33.31 -8.02 -47.93
CA HIS A 142 -34.29 -8.75 -48.73
C HIS A 142 -33.64 -9.35 -49.98
N SER A 143 -33.88 -10.64 -50.22
CA SER A 143 -33.70 -11.25 -51.54
C SER A 143 -34.71 -10.66 -52.53
N LYS A 144 -34.22 -10.09 -53.63
CA LYS A 144 -35.03 -9.82 -54.83
C LYS A 144 -35.29 -11.15 -55.55
N SER A 145 -36.54 -11.61 -55.58
CA SER A 145 -37.02 -12.58 -56.55
C SER A 145 -37.72 -11.84 -57.69
N THR A 146 -37.09 -11.89 -58.86
CA THR A 146 -37.63 -11.45 -60.15
C THR A 146 -38.70 -12.46 -60.60
N VAL A 147 -39.92 -12.02 -60.84
CA VAL A 147 -40.93 -12.80 -61.58
C VAL A 147 -41.24 -12.05 -62.87
N SER A 148 -40.82 -12.63 -63.98
CA SER A 148 -41.15 -12.22 -65.34
C SER A 148 -42.56 -12.69 -65.71
N PHE A 149 -43.41 -11.75 -66.12
CA PHE A 149 -44.69 -12.00 -66.78
C PHE A 149 -44.46 -12.21 -68.28
N ASN A 150 -45.02 -13.26 -68.86
CA ASN A 150 -45.21 -13.41 -70.30
C ASN A 150 -46.71 -13.48 -70.60
N SER A 151 -47.03 -12.97 -71.79
CA SER A 151 -48.31 -12.56 -72.39
C SER A 151 -49.51 -13.48 -72.25
#